data_AF-A0A814HTW2-F1
#
_entry.id   AF-A0A814HTW2-F1
#
_cell.length_a   1.000
_cell.length_b   1.000
_cell.length_c   1.000
_cell.angle_alpha   90.00
_cell.angle_beta   90.00
_cell.angle_gamma   90.00
#
_symmetry.space_group_name_H-M   'P 1'
#
loop_
_entity.id
_entity.type
_entity.pdbx_description
1 polymer ?
#
loop_
_entity_poly.entity_id
_entity_poly.type
_entity_poly.pdbx_seq_one_letter_code
_entity_poly.pdbx_strand_id
1 'polypeptide(L)'
;MPYERYVREKILNPLDIKVGEAGFRLSDIHHKERLVEHYAFNASYLKEWRRQLPQLDVTQSNVTNWLHIPFFSIPDYPSGLMRMSAVSLSLFLRMFMNNGSSLLHPHSIVEIRTSVDGVVPYQNLHSPSNQSPLPPPKYGLIWNWQTMPDGRRFIGHNGVMPGATNLMVINEQDTIGIIFLSNTDAMISNDVSMKFYDTVMGIVLSLFDCFES
;
A
#
# COMPACT_ATOMS: atom_id res chain seq x y z
N MET A 1 -18.70 16.01 -11.06
CA MET A 1 -17.28 16.37 -10.82
C MET A 1 -16.43 15.15 -11.15
N PRO A 2 -15.34 15.25 -11.95
CA PRO A 2 -14.44 14.12 -12.20
C PRO A 2 -13.82 13.57 -10.91
N TYR A 3 -13.57 12.27 -10.81
CA TYR A 3 -13.07 11.66 -9.57
C TYR A 3 -11.69 12.22 -9.16
N GLU A 4 -10.75 12.39 -10.08
CA GLU A 4 -9.43 13.01 -9.77
C GLU A 4 -9.61 14.42 -9.18
N ARG A 5 -10.55 15.19 -9.74
CA ARG A 5 -10.87 16.53 -9.25
C ARG A 5 -11.51 16.47 -7.87
N TYR A 6 -12.40 15.50 -7.63
CA TYR A 6 -13.00 15.28 -6.32
C TYR A 6 -11.93 14.93 -5.27
N VAL A 7 -11.05 13.95 -5.55
CA VAL A 7 -9.98 13.56 -4.63
C VAL A 7 -9.09 14.75 -4.31
N ARG A 8 -8.69 15.54 -5.32
CA ARG A 8 -7.87 16.73 -5.13
C ARG A 8 -8.57 17.78 -4.26
N GLU A 9 -9.79 18.18 -4.63
CA GLU A 9 -10.49 19.30 -3.98
C GLU A 9 -11.09 18.93 -2.62
N LYS A 10 -11.47 17.67 -2.42
CA LYS A 10 -12.25 17.24 -1.24
C LYS A 10 -11.48 16.35 -0.27
N ILE A 11 -10.33 15.81 -0.67
CA ILE A 11 -9.51 14.94 0.19
C ILE A 11 -8.11 15.51 0.35
N LEU A 12 -7.36 15.72 -0.74
CA LEU A 12 -5.96 16.13 -0.66
C LEU A 12 -5.80 17.56 -0.15
N ASN A 13 -6.47 18.55 -0.78
CA ASN A 13 -6.35 19.95 -0.38
C ASN A 13 -6.76 20.20 1.08
N PRO A 14 -7.89 19.64 1.59
CA PRO A 14 -8.27 19.82 2.98
C PRO A 14 -7.31 19.17 3.99
N LEU A 15 -6.52 18.17 3.57
CA LEU A 15 -5.46 17.55 4.38
C LEU A 15 -4.11 18.28 4.27
N ASP A 16 -4.07 19.46 3.62
CA ASP A 16 -2.84 20.21 3.32
C ASP A 16 -1.81 19.41 2.48
N ILE A 17 -2.31 18.48 1.66
CA ILE A 17 -1.48 17.75 0.69
C ILE A 17 -1.48 18.59 -0.59
N LYS A 18 -0.32 19.20 -0.88
CA LYS A 18 -0.22 20.23 -1.92
C LYS A 18 -0.39 19.65 -3.33
N VAL A 19 -0.99 20.46 -4.20
CA VAL A 19 -1.02 20.19 -5.64
C VAL A 19 0.42 20.05 -6.14
N GLY A 20 0.70 18.99 -6.90
CA GLY A 20 2.06 18.70 -7.36
C GLY A 20 2.80 17.65 -6.53
N GLU A 21 2.31 17.30 -5.34
CA GLU A 21 2.93 16.31 -4.43
C GLU A 21 2.23 14.95 -4.43
N ALA A 22 0.99 14.91 -4.90
CA ALA A 22 0.18 13.70 -4.98
C ALA A 22 -0.66 13.68 -6.26
N GLY A 23 -0.80 12.50 -6.87
CA GLY A 23 -1.61 12.37 -8.08
C GLY A 23 -1.56 10.99 -8.71
N PHE A 24 -2.53 10.75 -9.60
CA PHE A 24 -2.62 9.50 -10.37
C PHE A 24 -1.72 9.53 -11.61
N ARG A 25 -1.49 10.72 -12.18
CA ARG A 25 -0.71 10.89 -13.40
C ARG A 25 0.69 11.43 -13.07
N LEU A 26 1.68 11.02 -13.86
CA LEU A 26 3.03 11.60 -13.76
C LEU A 26 3.05 13.10 -14.06
N SER A 27 2.10 13.59 -14.86
CA SER A 27 1.92 15.02 -15.12
C SER A 27 1.40 15.81 -13.93
N ASP A 28 0.78 15.14 -12.94
CA ASP A 28 0.28 15.78 -11.72
C ASP A 28 1.40 16.05 -10.72
N ILE A 29 2.60 15.48 -10.91
CA ILE A 29 3.72 15.60 -9.98
C ILE A 29 4.71 16.65 -10.50
N HIS A 30 4.91 17.72 -9.73
CA HIS A 30 5.80 18.83 -10.12
C HIS A 30 7.28 18.46 -9.96
N HIS A 31 7.60 17.82 -8.84
CA HIS A 31 8.97 17.44 -8.48
C HIS A 31 9.27 16.01 -8.94
N LYS A 32 9.39 15.81 -10.26
CA LYS A 32 9.61 14.48 -10.85
C LYS A 32 10.91 13.83 -10.38
N GLU A 33 11.90 14.62 -10.00
CA GLU A 33 13.16 14.18 -9.40
C GLU A 33 13.00 13.47 -8.05
N ARG A 34 11.84 13.64 -7.38
CA ARG A 34 11.52 12.95 -6.12
C ARG A 34 10.79 11.64 -6.32
N LEU A 35 10.45 11.29 -7.56
CA LEU A 35 9.84 10.00 -7.85
C LEU A 35 10.88 8.89 -7.67
N VAL A 36 10.46 7.79 -7.05
CA VAL A 36 11.33 6.65 -6.77
C VAL A 36 11.10 5.59 -7.84
N GLU A 37 12.11 5.30 -8.64
CA GLU A 37 12.07 4.25 -9.66
C GLU A 37 11.75 2.87 -9.05
N HIS A 38 11.06 2.03 -9.80
CA HIS A 38 10.62 0.72 -9.35
C HIS A 38 11.59 -0.38 -9.79
N TYR A 39 11.79 -1.38 -8.93
CA TYR A 39 12.73 -2.47 -9.20
C TYR A 39 12.14 -3.82 -8.81
N ALA A 40 12.55 -4.88 -9.50
CA ALA A 40 12.17 -6.25 -9.17
C ALA A 40 13.39 -7.17 -9.18
N PHE A 41 13.51 -8.04 -8.18
CA PHE A 41 14.61 -9.01 -8.14
C PHE A 41 14.26 -10.27 -8.93
N ASN A 42 15.05 -10.60 -9.96
CA ASN A 42 15.04 -11.85 -10.73
C ASN A 42 13.63 -12.43 -10.96
N ALA A 43 12.73 -11.61 -11.52
CA ALA A 43 11.30 -11.78 -11.34
C ALA A 43 10.77 -13.08 -11.99
N SER A 44 10.49 -14.09 -11.16
CA SER A 44 9.71 -15.28 -11.50
C SER A 44 8.32 -14.94 -12.07
N TYR A 45 7.83 -13.73 -11.79
CA TYR A 45 6.58 -13.18 -12.31
C TYR A 45 6.72 -12.37 -13.62
N LEU A 46 7.93 -12.18 -14.16
CA LEU A 46 8.15 -11.37 -15.37
C LEU A 46 7.32 -11.86 -16.56
N LYS A 47 7.20 -13.19 -16.72
CA LYS A 47 6.37 -13.79 -17.78
C LYS A 47 4.90 -13.40 -17.63
N GLU A 48 4.41 -13.36 -16.40
CA GLU A 48 3.03 -13.02 -16.09
C GLU A 48 2.77 -11.53 -16.25
N TRP A 49 3.69 -10.66 -15.82
CA TRP A 49 3.58 -9.23 -16.07
C TRP A 49 3.62 -8.91 -17.56
N ARG A 50 4.49 -9.54 -18.35
CA ARG A 50 4.49 -9.37 -19.82
C ARG A 50 3.16 -9.82 -20.46
N ARG A 51 2.47 -10.77 -19.85
CA ARG A 51 1.15 -11.24 -20.30
C ARG A 51 0.03 -10.27 -19.92
N GLN A 52 0.00 -9.82 -18.67
CA GLN A 52 -1.07 -8.97 -18.13
C GLN A 52 -0.89 -7.49 -18.51
N LEU A 53 0.36 -7.05 -18.61
CA LEU A 53 0.80 -5.67 -18.77
C LEU A 53 1.86 -5.60 -19.90
N PRO A 54 1.50 -5.93 -21.15
CA PRO A 54 2.45 -5.97 -22.26
C PRO A 54 3.09 -4.60 -22.57
N GLN A 55 2.49 -3.51 -22.10
CA GLN A 55 3.02 -2.15 -22.19
C GLN A 55 4.13 -1.84 -21.17
N LEU A 56 4.42 -2.76 -20.25
CA LEU A 56 5.45 -2.57 -19.23
C LEU A 56 6.84 -2.84 -19.84
N ASP A 57 7.62 -1.78 -20.03
CA ASP A 57 8.97 -1.84 -20.61
C ASP A 57 10.02 -2.21 -19.55
N VAL A 58 9.99 -3.47 -19.10
CA VAL A 58 10.91 -3.98 -18.07
C VAL A 58 12.30 -4.21 -18.68
N THR A 59 13.31 -3.54 -18.13
CA THR A 59 14.71 -3.63 -18.58
C THR A 59 15.62 -4.22 -17.49
N GLN A 60 16.81 -4.66 -17.86
CA GLN A 60 17.81 -5.10 -16.87
C GLN A 60 18.45 -3.88 -16.22
N SER A 61 18.52 -3.86 -14.88
CA SER A 61 19.25 -2.84 -14.14
C SER A 61 20.77 -3.03 -14.26
N ASN A 62 21.53 -1.97 -14.00
CA ASN A 62 23.00 -2.00 -13.92
C ASN A 62 23.52 -2.87 -12.76
N VAL A 63 22.65 -3.21 -11.80
CA VAL A 63 22.94 -4.16 -10.71
C VAL A 63 22.47 -5.54 -11.13
N THR A 64 23.36 -6.53 -11.07
CA THR A 64 23.08 -7.92 -11.46
C THR A 64 21.83 -8.44 -10.75
N ASN A 65 20.97 -9.14 -11.50
CA ASN A 65 19.71 -9.76 -11.03
C ASN A 65 18.57 -8.80 -10.66
N TRP A 66 18.72 -7.49 -10.86
CA TRP A 66 17.62 -6.54 -10.73
C TRP A 66 17.06 -6.14 -12.09
N LEU A 67 15.75 -6.04 -12.15
CA LEU A 67 15.00 -5.49 -13.27
C LEU A 67 14.58 -4.07 -12.91
N HIS A 68 14.76 -3.14 -13.82
CA HIS A 68 14.21 -1.79 -13.74
C HIS A 68 12.84 -1.78 -14.39
N ILE A 69 11.88 -1.19 -13.68
CA ILE A 69 10.50 -1.05 -14.13
C ILE A 69 10.23 0.45 -14.22
N PRO A 70 10.07 1.02 -15.43
CA PRO A 70 9.85 2.44 -15.58
C PRO A 70 8.49 2.82 -14.99
N PHE A 71 8.32 4.08 -14.61
CA PHE A 71 7.02 4.58 -14.19
C PHE A 71 5.96 4.32 -15.26
N PHE A 72 4.94 3.55 -14.86
CA PHE A 72 3.82 3.26 -15.73
C PHE A 72 2.54 3.89 -15.19
N SER A 73 1.63 4.18 -16.11
CA SER A 73 0.23 4.45 -15.80
C SER A 73 -0.58 3.36 -16.46
N ILE A 74 -0.72 2.22 -15.79
CA ILE A 74 -1.71 1.21 -16.19
C ILE A 74 -3.09 1.82 -15.92
N PRO A 75 -4.16 1.52 -16.65
CA PRO A 75 -5.49 1.95 -16.24
C PRO A 75 -5.96 1.11 -15.04
N ASP A 76 -5.34 1.30 -13.88
CA ASP A 76 -5.79 0.76 -12.59
C ASP A 76 -6.36 1.90 -11.73
N TYR A 77 -7.33 2.59 -12.30
CA TYR A 77 -7.98 3.74 -11.71
C TYR A 77 -9.44 3.40 -11.41
N PRO A 78 -9.96 3.68 -10.20
CA PRO A 78 -9.35 4.43 -9.10
C PRO A 78 -8.60 3.57 -8.06
N SER A 79 -8.47 2.26 -8.27
CA SER A 79 -7.95 1.28 -7.30
C SER A 79 -6.46 1.42 -6.97
N GLY A 80 -5.66 1.93 -7.90
CA GLY A 80 -4.22 2.02 -7.79
C GLY A 80 -3.63 3.31 -8.37
N LEU A 81 -2.30 3.36 -8.42
CA LEU A 81 -1.48 4.41 -9.06
C LEU A 81 -1.51 5.81 -8.47
N MET A 82 -2.25 6.01 -7.39
CA MET A 82 -2.07 7.21 -6.57
C MET A 82 -0.62 7.24 -6.06
N ARG A 83 0.14 8.24 -6.48
CA ARG A 83 1.51 8.50 -6.03
C ARG A 83 1.46 9.53 -4.93
N MET A 84 2.08 9.21 -3.80
CA MET A 84 2.14 10.07 -2.62
C MET A 84 3.45 9.81 -1.89
N SER A 85 3.96 10.84 -1.20
CA SER A 85 5.05 10.67 -0.25
C SER A 85 4.56 10.00 1.04
N ALA A 86 5.48 9.44 1.84
CA ALA A 86 5.16 8.94 3.17
C ALA A 86 4.56 10.03 4.07
N VAL A 87 5.01 11.28 3.92
CA VAL A 87 4.48 12.44 4.65
C VAL A 87 3.02 12.68 4.27
N SER A 88 2.70 12.73 2.98
CA SER A 88 1.32 12.93 2.51
C SER A 88 0.41 11.76 2.92
N LEU A 89 0.91 10.52 2.86
CA LEU A 89 0.17 9.36 3.33
C LEU A 89 -0.04 9.38 4.85
N SER A 90 0.89 9.94 5.63
CA SER A 90 0.70 10.07 7.08
C SER A 90 -0.47 11.02 7.43
N LEU A 91 -0.63 12.10 6.68
CA LEU A 91 -1.78 13.02 6.83
C LEU A 91 -3.09 12.32 6.47
N PHE A 92 -3.08 11.54 5.39
CA PHE A 92 -4.22 10.70 4.99
C PHE A 92 -4.56 9.63 6.04
N LEU A 93 -3.56 8.93 6.59
CA LEU A 93 -3.77 7.89 7.59
C LEU A 93 -4.34 8.46 8.89
N ARG A 94 -3.84 9.61 9.33
CA ARG A 94 -4.32 10.32 10.53
C ARG A 94 -5.80 10.68 10.48
N MET A 95 -6.36 10.90 9.29
CA MET A 95 -7.80 11.10 9.11
C MET A 95 -8.59 9.89 9.62
N PHE A 96 -8.13 8.67 9.34
CA PHE A 96 -8.79 7.44 9.79
C PHE A 96 -8.51 7.12 11.26
N MET A 97 -7.44 7.67 11.85
CA MET A 97 -7.13 7.54 13.27
C MET A 97 -7.88 8.56 14.14
N ASN A 98 -8.67 9.47 13.54
CA ASN A 98 -9.26 10.62 14.22
C ASN A 98 -8.22 11.50 14.97
N ASN A 99 -6.99 11.58 14.44
CA ASN A 99 -5.86 12.22 15.12
C ASN A 99 -5.40 13.50 14.39
N GLY A 100 -6.07 14.62 14.67
CA GLY A 100 -5.80 15.94 14.10
C GLY A 100 -6.94 16.44 13.20
N SER A 101 -6.61 17.00 12.04
CA SER A 101 -7.58 17.51 11.07
C SER A 101 -8.24 16.38 10.28
N SER A 102 -9.17 15.65 10.91
CA SER A 102 -9.97 14.63 10.24
C SER A 102 -11.07 15.26 9.38
N LEU A 103 -11.21 14.78 8.15
CA LEU A 103 -12.37 15.08 7.28
C LEU A 103 -13.55 14.16 7.54
N LEU A 104 -13.34 13.10 8.32
CA LEU A 104 -14.35 12.09 8.63
C LEU A 104 -14.95 12.36 10.00
N HIS A 105 -16.27 12.22 10.10
CA HIS A 105 -16.92 12.14 11.39
C HIS A 105 -16.48 10.86 12.11
N PRO A 106 -16.33 10.89 13.46
CA PRO A 106 -15.95 9.70 14.23
C PRO A 106 -16.82 8.47 13.95
N HIS A 107 -18.13 8.67 13.74
CA HIS A 107 -19.04 7.58 13.36
C HIS A 107 -18.68 6.96 12.00
N SER A 108 -18.33 7.77 11.00
CA SER A 108 -17.92 7.27 9.69
C SER A 108 -16.64 6.44 9.77
N ILE A 109 -15.72 6.81 10.68
CA ILE A 109 -14.52 6.00 10.94
C ILE A 109 -14.91 4.63 11.47
N VAL A 110 -15.82 4.55 12.46
CA VAL A 110 -16.30 3.26 12.99
C VAL A 110 -16.96 2.41 11.91
N GLU A 111 -17.83 3.02 11.09
CA GLU A 111 -18.55 2.32 10.01
C GLU A 111 -17.59 1.75 8.96
N ILE A 112 -16.62 2.56 8.50
CA ILE A 112 -15.62 2.15 7.51
C ILE A 112 -14.83 0.91 7.98
N ARG A 113 -14.59 0.80 9.29
CA ARG A 113 -13.80 -0.29 9.89
C ARG A 113 -14.62 -1.52 10.26
N THR A 114 -15.94 -1.44 10.19
CA THR A 114 -16.82 -2.55 10.52
C THR A 114 -16.59 -3.67 9.51
N SER A 115 -16.09 -4.82 9.99
CA SER A 115 -15.83 -5.95 9.11
C SER A 115 -17.13 -6.55 8.61
N VAL A 116 -17.16 -6.92 7.33
CA VAL A 116 -18.30 -7.59 6.70
C VAL A 116 -17.97 -9.07 6.53
N ASP A 117 -18.88 -9.93 6.97
CA ASP A 117 -18.75 -11.38 6.76
C ASP A 117 -18.96 -11.74 5.28
N GLY A 118 -18.31 -12.82 4.82
CA GLY A 118 -18.45 -13.33 3.46
C GLY A 118 -17.55 -12.70 2.41
N VAL A 119 -16.65 -11.77 2.78
CA VAL A 119 -15.60 -11.26 1.88
C VAL A 119 -14.41 -12.22 1.89
N VAL A 120 -14.10 -12.81 0.73
CA VAL A 120 -12.88 -13.63 0.56
C VAL A 120 -11.72 -12.73 0.10
N PRO A 121 -10.58 -12.72 0.80
CA PRO A 121 -9.41 -11.95 0.39
C PRO A 121 -8.97 -12.30 -1.04
N TYR A 122 -8.73 -11.29 -1.88
CA TYR A 122 -8.24 -11.48 -3.25
C TYR A 122 -6.93 -12.29 -3.32
N GLN A 123 -6.07 -12.14 -2.31
CA GLN A 123 -4.81 -12.89 -2.20
C GLN A 123 -5.01 -14.41 -2.15
N ASN A 124 -6.14 -14.89 -1.59
CA ASN A 124 -6.46 -16.31 -1.51
C ASN A 124 -6.89 -16.90 -2.86
N LEU A 125 -7.23 -16.08 -3.85
CA LEU A 125 -7.71 -16.54 -5.17
C LEU A 125 -6.57 -16.86 -6.14
N HIS A 126 -5.38 -16.29 -5.95
CA HIS A 126 -4.29 -16.36 -6.93
C HIS A 126 -3.02 -17.09 -6.44
N SER A 127 -3.00 -17.58 -5.20
CA SER A 127 -1.90 -18.42 -4.71
C SER A 127 -2.40 -19.52 -3.75
N PRO A 128 -3.12 -20.54 -4.25
CA PRO A 128 -3.69 -21.60 -3.43
C PRO A 128 -2.65 -22.47 -2.69
N SER A 129 -1.36 -22.39 -3.05
CA SER A 129 -0.27 -23.13 -2.42
C SER A 129 0.48 -22.34 -1.34
N ASN A 130 0.24 -21.03 -1.20
CA ASN A 130 0.92 -20.18 -0.23
C ASN A 130 -0.08 -19.71 0.80
N GLN A 131 -0.39 -20.60 1.74
CA GLN A 131 -1.11 -20.20 2.94
C GLN A 131 -0.21 -19.22 3.68
N SER A 132 -0.60 -17.94 3.71
CA SER A 132 -0.04 -17.00 4.67
C SER A 132 -0.06 -17.68 6.05
N PRO A 133 1.02 -17.57 6.85
CA PRO A 133 1.00 -18.08 8.22
C PRO A 133 -0.02 -17.32 9.09
N LEU A 134 -0.54 -16.20 8.60
CA LEU A 134 -1.54 -15.39 9.26
C LEU A 134 -2.96 -15.85 8.89
N PRO A 135 -3.92 -15.76 9.82
CA PRO A 135 -5.32 -15.99 9.50
C PRO A 135 -5.79 -15.02 8.40
N PRO A 136 -6.75 -15.40 7.54
CA PRO A 136 -7.30 -14.53 6.53
C PRO A 136 -7.78 -13.20 7.13
N PRO A 137 -7.46 -12.04 6.52
CA PRO A 137 -7.90 -10.76 7.02
C PRO A 137 -9.42 -10.60 6.89
N LYS A 138 -10.03 -9.86 7.82
CA LYS A 138 -11.45 -9.49 7.75
C LYS A 138 -11.60 -8.10 7.14
N TYR A 139 -12.32 -7.98 6.03
CA TYR A 139 -12.45 -6.71 5.31
C TYR A 139 -13.60 -5.85 5.83
N GLY A 140 -13.35 -4.56 5.98
CA GLY A 140 -14.35 -3.50 6.04
C GLY A 140 -14.37 -2.72 4.72
N LEU A 141 -14.84 -1.46 4.78
CA LEU A 141 -14.72 -0.54 3.66
C LEU A 141 -13.30 0.03 3.64
N ILE A 142 -12.58 -0.09 2.53
CA ILE A 142 -11.19 0.38 2.34
C ILE A 142 -10.15 -0.39 3.16
N TRP A 143 -10.44 -0.77 4.40
CA TRP A 143 -9.48 -1.35 5.33
C TRP A 143 -9.77 -2.82 5.62
N ASN A 144 -8.76 -3.54 6.11
CA ASN A 144 -8.91 -4.88 6.63
C ASN A 144 -8.28 -5.03 8.01
N TRP A 145 -8.81 -5.96 8.79
CA TRP A 145 -8.28 -6.38 10.08
C TRP A 145 -7.38 -7.60 9.89
N GLN A 146 -6.13 -7.48 10.34
CA GLN A 146 -5.17 -8.56 10.38
C GLN A 146 -4.80 -8.88 11.83
N THR A 147 -4.95 -10.14 12.21
CA THR A 147 -4.40 -10.65 13.48
C THR A 147 -2.98 -11.14 13.24
N MET A 148 -2.04 -10.68 14.06
CA MET A 148 -0.62 -11.06 14.01
C MET A 148 -0.34 -12.30 14.86
N PRO A 149 0.84 -12.95 14.72
CA PRO A 149 1.15 -14.18 15.43
C PRO A 149 1.14 -14.04 16.97
N ASP A 150 1.38 -12.85 17.49
CA ASP A 150 1.34 -12.52 18.92
C ASP A 150 -0.08 -12.20 19.44
N GLY A 151 -1.09 -12.30 18.58
CA GLY A 151 -2.50 -12.04 18.92
C GLY A 151 -2.92 -10.57 18.77
N ARG A 152 -2.00 -9.63 18.54
CA ARG A 152 -2.35 -8.24 18.27
C ARG A 152 -3.17 -8.12 16.99
N ARG A 153 -4.08 -7.16 16.98
CA ARG A 153 -4.92 -6.84 15.82
C ARG A 153 -4.55 -5.48 15.30
N PHE A 154 -4.31 -5.41 13.99
CA PHE A 154 -4.06 -4.16 13.30
C PHE A 154 -5.11 -3.96 12.23
N ILE A 155 -5.46 -2.70 12.01
CA ILE A 155 -6.26 -2.31 10.87
C ILE A 155 -5.34 -1.72 9.81
N GLY A 156 -5.45 -2.19 8.58
CA GLY A 156 -4.51 -1.80 7.56
C GLY A 156 -4.96 -2.13 6.15
N HIS A 157 -4.15 -1.68 5.22
CA HIS A 157 -4.28 -2.00 3.81
C HIS A 157 -2.88 -2.02 3.21
N ASN A 158 -2.69 -2.90 2.25
CA ASN A 158 -1.45 -3.05 1.51
C ASN A 158 -1.74 -2.98 0.01
N GLY A 159 -0.75 -2.57 -0.76
CA GLY A 159 -0.83 -2.47 -2.20
C GLY A 159 0.42 -3.06 -2.82
N VAL A 160 0.24 -3.78 -3.92
CA VAL A 160 1.31 -4.42 -4.65
C VAL A 160 1.13 -4.10 -6.13
N MET A 161 2.15 -3.55 -6.74
CA MET A 161 2.26 -3.33 -8.18
C MET A 161 3.65 -3.80 -8.61
N PRO A 162 3.88 -4.09 -9.90
CA PRO A 162 5.21 -4.46 -10.38
C PRO A 162 6.30 -3.48 -9.91
N GLY A 163 7.22 -3.96 -9.09
CA GLY A 163 8.32 -3.23 -8.49
C GLY A 163 7.94 -2.22 -7.41
N ALA A 164 6.76 -2.36 -6.79
CA ALA A 164 6.35 -1.51 -5.69
C ALA A 164 5.45 -2.25 -4.69
N THR A 165 5.78 -2.14 -3.41
CA THR A 165 4.93 -2.61 -2.31
C THR A 165 4.73 -1.51 -1.29
N ASN A 166 3.50 -1.37 -0.82
CA ASN A 166 3.17 -0.50 0.30
C ASN A 166 2.36 -1.24 1.37
N LEU A 167 2.48 -0.75 2.60
CA LEU A 167 1.71 -1.19 3.76
C LEU A 167 1.36 0.05 4.59
N MET A 168 0.11 0.14 5.00
CA MET A 168 -0.34 1.07 6.03
C MET A 168 -1.07 0.26 7.09
N VAL A 169 -0.67 0.44 8.34
CA VAL A 169 -1.29 -0.23 9.49
C VAL A 169 -1.47 0.75 10.65
N ILE A 170 -2.55 0.60 11.38
CA ILE A 170 -2.87 1.33 12.61
C ILE A 170 -3.15 0.28 13.68
N ASN A 171 -2.70 0.54 14.91
CA ASN A 171 -3.06 -0.29 16.04
C ASN A 171 -4.53 -0.14 16.45
N GLU A 172 -5.06 -1.09 17.22
CA GLU A 172 -6.48 -1.13 17.58
C GLU A 172 -6.92 0.09 18.41
N GLN A 173 -5.98 0.78 19.07
CA GLN A 173 -6.23 1.96 19.90
C GLN A 173 -6.13 3.30 19.15
N ASP A 174 -5.84 3.29 17.84
CA ASP A 174 -5.68 4.50 17.02
C ASP A 174 -4.59 5.48 17.46
N THR A 175 -3.62 5.00 18.24
CA THR A 175 -2.53 5.85 18.76
C THR A 175 -1.33 5.86 17.84
N ILE A 176 -1.05 4.77 17.13
CA ILE A 176 0.13 4.61 16.28
C ILE A 176 -0.28 4.08 14.91
N GLY A 177 0.19 4.76 13.87
CA GLY A 177 0.10 4.34 12.49
C GLY A 177 1.50 4.16 11.90
N ILE A 178 1.73 3.07 11.20
CA ILE A 178 2.97 2.78 10.49
C ILE A 178 2.69 2.72 9.00
N ILE A 179 3.52 3.42 8.23
CA ILE A 179 3.51 3.41 6.77
C ILE A 179 4.85 2.86 6.31
N PHE A 180 4.82 1.86 5.46
CA PHE A 180 5.98 1.32 4.80
C PHE A 180 5.79 1.42 3.29
N LEU A 181 6.76 2.05 2.62
CA LEU A 181 6.81 2.18 1.17
C LEU A 181 8.10 1.56 0.67
N SER A 182 7.99 0.69 -0.32
CA SER A 182 9.13 0.04 -0.96
C SER A 182 8.97 0.07 -2.48
N ASN A 183 10.09 0.28 -3.16
CA ASN A 183 10.21 0.21 -4.61
C ASN A 183 10.69 -1.18 -5.06
N THR A 184 10.26 -2.23 -4.35
CA THR A 184 10.43 -3.62 -4.76
C THR A 184 9.19 -4.46 -4.48
N ASP A 185 9.11 -5.61 -5.13
CA ASP A 185 8.08 -6.62 -4.90
C ASP A 185 8.36 -7.43 -3.64
N ALA A 186 7.69 -7.08 -2.56
CA ALA A 186 7.77 -7.77 -1.28
C ALA A 186 6.76 -8.90 -1.15
N MET A 187 5.67 -8.90 -1.93
CA MET A 187 4.54 -9.83 -1.72
C MET A 187 4.34 -10.82 -2.87
N ILE A 188 5.40 -11.08 -3.64
CA ILE A 188 5.40 -12.16 -4.64
C ILE A 188 5.86 -13.44 -3.96
N SER A 189 5.29 -14.57 -4.37
CA SER A 189 5.63 -15.89 -3.84
C SER A 189 6.98 -16.42 -4.37
N ASN A 190 8.06 -15.80 -3.95
CA ASN A 190 9.42 -16.32 -4.08
C ASN A 190 10.18 -16.10 -2.77
N ASP A 191 11.24 -16.88 -2.51
CA ASP A 191 11.96 -16.87 -1.23
C ASP A 191 12.52 -15.50 -0.85
N VAL A 192 12.97 -14.71 -1.82
CA VAL A 192 13.54 -13.38 -1.58
C VAL A 192 12.46 -12.40 -1.16
N SER A 193 11.33 -12.40 -1.87
CA SER A 193 10.17 -11.58 -1.55
C SER A 193 9.55 -11.97 -0.20
N MET A 194 9.41 -13.27 0.10
CA MET A 194 8.92 -13.74 1.41
C MET A 194 9.86 -13.29 2.55
N LYS A 195 11.18 -13.46 2.39
CA LYS A 195 12.14 -12.99 3.38
C LYS A 195 12.09 -11.48 3.58
N PHE A 196 11.90 -10.72 2.50
CA PHE A 196 11.72 -9.27 2.58
C PHE A 196 10.44 -8.92 3.33
N TYR A 197 9.32 -9.59 3.03
CA TYR A 197 8.05 -9.41 3.75
C TYR A 197 8.22 -9.69 5.25
N ASP A 198 8.83 -10.81 5.62
CA ASP A 198 9.08 -11.18 7.02
C ASP A 198 9.94 -10.12 7.72
N THR A 199 10.94 -9.58 7.01
CA THR A 199 11.80 -8.50 7.53
C THR A 199 10.99 -7.22 7.77
N VAL A 200 10.14 -6.83 6.81
CA VAL A 200 9.27 -5.65 6.93
C VAL A 200 8.30 -5.82 8.10
N MET A 201 7.64 -6.97 8.20
CA MET A 201 6.71 -7.25 9.29
C MET A 201 7.44 -7.27 10.65
N GLY A 202 8.64 -7.83 10.72
CA GLY A 202 9.47 -7.77 11.93
C GLY A 202 9.80 -6.34 12.36
N ILE A 203 10.13 -5.46 11.41
CA ILE A 203 10.36 -4.03 11.68
C ILE A 203 9.06 -3.36 12.17
N VAL A 204 7.93 -3.60 11.50
CA VAL A 204 6.62 -3.04 11.87
C VAL A 204 6.24 -3.43 13.30
N LEU A 205 6.36 -4.71 13.65
CA LEU A 205 6.07 -5.19 15.00
C LEU A 205 7.02 -4.59 16.04
N SER A 206 8.31 -4.50 15.72
CA SER A 206 9.30 -3.87 16.62
C SER A 206 9.00 -2.38 16.87
N LEU A 207 8.54 -1.66 15.84
CA LEU A 207 8.12 -0.26 15.97
C LEU A 207 6.90 -0.15 16.89
N PHE A 208 5.89 -1.01 16.74
CA PHE A 208 4.77 -1.04 17.68
C PHE A 208 5.24 -1.33 19.11
N ASP A 209 6.10 -2.32 19.32
CA ASP A 209 6.66 -2.65 20.65
C ASP A 209 7.38 -1.46 21.29
N CYS A 210 8.06 -0.63 20.50
CA CYS A 210 8.77 0.55 20.99
C CYS A 210 7.85 1.73 21.35
N PHE A 211 6.70 1.87 20.69
CA PHE A 211 5.89 3.09 20.78
C PHE A 211 4.54 2.89 21.46
N GLU A 212 4.01 1.66 21.57
CA GLU A 212 2.71 1.36 22.19
C GLU A 212 2.70 1.43 23.74
N SER A 213 3.83 1.74 24.37
CA SER A 213 4.00 1.84 25.82
C SER A 213 3.28 3.02 26.47
#